data_AF-A0A357WXE1-F1
#
_entry.id   AF-A0A357WXE1-F1
#
_cell.length_a   1.000
_cell.length_b   1.000
_cell.length_c   1.000
_cell.angle_alpha   90.00
_cell.angle_beta   90.00
_cell.angle_gamma   90.00
#
_symmetry.space_group_name_H-M   'P 1'
#
loop_
_entity.id
_entity.type
_entity.pdbx_description
1 polymer ?
#
loop_
_entity_poly.entity_id
_entity_poly.type
_entity_poly.pdbx_seq_one_letter_code
_entity_poly.pdbx_strand_id
1 'polypeptide(L)' 'MERKRFEHMEKWLLMKKALKEKGYSLWQTQYDWDSPEGYIAGFMKDDKRLEIVTHNKEIEADIIHSGL' A
#
# COMPACT_ATOMS: atom_id res chain seq x y z
N MET A 1 -2.82 -11.33 9.31
CA MET A 1 -2.32 -10.17 8.57
C MET A 1 -2.13 -10.61 7.14
N GLU A 2 -2.82 -9.97 6.19
CA GLU A 2 -2.74 -10.30 4.76
C GLU A 2 -1.66 -9.41 4.11
N ARG A 3 -0.86 -9.95 3.18
CA ARG A 3 0.16 -9.20 2.43
C ARG A 3 -0.08 -9.39 0.94
N LYS A 4 -0.07 -8.30 0.17
CA LYS A 4 -0.26 -8.29 -1.29
C LYS A 4 0.84 -7.50 -1.98
N ARG A 5 1.25 -7.98 -3.15
CA ARG A 5 2.25 -7.31 -4.00
C ARG A 5 1.57 -6.64 -5.19
N PHE A 6 1.92 -5.39 -5.45
CA PHE A 6 1.42 -4.62 -6.58
C PHE A 6 2.58 -3.94 -7.32
N GLU A 7 2.78 -4.32 -8.58
CA GLU A 7 3.82 -3.73 -9.44
C GLU A 7 3.24 -2.94 -10.62
N HIS A 8 1.91 -2.95 -10.77
CA HIS A 8 1.20 -2.26 -11.84
C HIS A 8 0.20 -1.27 -11.27
N MET A 9 0.28 -0.03 -11.74
CA MET A 9 -0.52 1.09 -11.24
C MET A 9 -2.03 0.82 -11.34
N GLU A 10 -2.51 0.23 -12.43
CA GLU A 10 -3.94 -0.07 -12.62
C GLU A 10 -4.51 -0.97 -11.51
N LYS A 11 -3.77 -2.04 -11.16
CA LYS A 11 -4.19 -2.96 -10.09
C LYS A 11 -4.13 -2.27 -8.73
N TRP A 12 -3.11 -1.44 -8.51
CA TRP A 12 -2.99 -0.64 -7.30
C TRP A 12 -4.16 0.35 -7.15
N LEU A 13 -4.54 1.08 -8.20
CA LEU A 13 -5.65 2.04 -8.16
C LEU A 13 -6.98 1.38 -7.79
N LEU A 14 -7.25 0.18 -8.30
CA LEU A 14 -8.44 -0.60 -7.92
C LEU A 14 -8.40 -0.98 -6.43
N MET A 15 -7.23 -1.41 -5.93
CA MET A 15 -7.04 -1.74 -4.53
C MET A 15 -7.18 -0.50 -3.63
N LYS A 16 -6.55 0.62 -4.00
CA LYS A 16 -6.62 1.91 -3.32
C LYS A 16 -8.06 2.38 -3.16
N LYS A 17 -8.85 2.32 -4.25
CA LYS A 17 -10.29 2.64 -4.20
C LYS A 17 -11.02 1.75 -3.20
N ALA A 18 -10.76 0.44 -3.22
CA ALA A 18 -11.37 -0.50 -2.27
C ALA A 18 -10.94 -0.25 -0.81
N LEU A 19 -9.70 0.17 -0.57
CA LEU A 19 -9.22 0.55 0.77
C LEU A 19 -9.96 1.78 1.30
N LYS A 20 -10.11 2.82 0.46
CA LYS A 20 -10.88 4.03 0.79
C LYS A 20 -12.33 3.73 1.10
N GLU A 21 -13.02 3.02 0.20
CA GLU A 21 -14.43 2.67 0.37
C GLU A 21 -14.68 1.84 1.63
N LYS A 22 -13.71 1.01 2.00
CA LYS A 22 -13.80 0.19 3.21
C LYS A 22 -13.37 0.94 4.46
N GLY A 23 -12.77 2.13 4.37
CA GLY A 23 -12.32 2.93 5.51
C GLY A 23 -11.03 2.42 6.15
N TYR A 24 -10.13 1.84 5.36
CA TYR A 24 -8.76 1.59 5.83
C TYR A 24 -7.97 2.89 5.87
N SER A 25 -6.99 2.98 6.78
CA SER A 25 -6.02 4.05 6.82
C SER A 25 -4.58 3.57 6.83
N LEU A 26 -3.66 4.40 6.32
CA LEU A 26 -2.23 4.13 6.39
C LEU A 26 -1.81 4.15 7.86
N TRP A 27 -1.15 3.09 8.30
CA TRP A 27 -0.72 2.87 9.68
C TRP A 27 0.80 2.94 9.84
N GLN A 28 1.53 2.33 8.92
CA GLN A 28 2.99 2.31 8.93
C GLN A 28 3.55 2.15 7.52
N THR A 29 4.79 2.56 7.33
CA THR A 29 5.58 2.33 6.11
C THR A 29 6.95 1.78 6.49
N GLN A 30 7.55 0.97 5.61
CA GLN A 30 8.89 0.41 5.79
C GLN A 30 9.58 0.28 4.43
N TYR A 31 10.92 0.45 4.43
CA TYR A 31 11.78 0.39 3.24
C TYR A 31 11.41 1.42 2.17
N ASP A 32 12.16 1.38 1.06
CA ASP A 32 11.91 2.16 -0.15
C ASP A 32 11.65 1.20 -1.33
N TRP A 33 11.07 1.70 -2.42
CA TRP A 33 10.70 0.90 -3.59
C TRP A 33 11.88 0.14 -4.23
N ASP A 34 13.12 0.63 -4.08
CA ASP A 34 14.34 0.04 -4.63
C ASP A 34 15.07 -0.88 -3.65
N SER A 35 14.57 -1.00 -2.42
CA SER A 35 15.09 -1.96 -1.43
C SER A 35 14.81 -3.40 -1.88
N PRO A 36 15.65 -4.40 -1.52
CA PRO A 36 15.40 -5.81 -1.83
C PRO A 36 14.01 -6.31 -1.40
N GLU A 37 13.52 -5.79 -0.29
CA GLU A 37 12.21 -6.09 0.30
C GLU A 37 11.05 -5.44 -0.48
N GLY A 38 11.32 -4.30 -1.13
CA GLY A 38 10.34 -3.39 -1.73
C GLY A 38 9.70 -2.48 -0.68
N TYR A 39 9.09 -1.38 -1.13
CA TYR A 39 8.34 -0.48 -0.26
C TYR A 39 7.14 -1.22 0.32
N ILE A 40 7.00 -1.17 1.65
CA ILE A 40 5.91 -1.82 2.39
C ILE A 40 5.03 -0.76 3.03
N ALA A 41 3.76 -0.72 2.65
CA ALA A 41 2.74 0.11 3.27
C ALA A 41 1.73 -0.75 4.03
N GLY A 42 1.66 -0.56 5.35
CA GLY A 42 0.67 -1.18 6.23
C GLY A 42 -0.58 -0.33 6.34
N PHE A 43 -1.73 -0.92 6.05
CA PHE A 43 -3.05 -0.31 6.19
C PHE A 43 -3.85 -1.00 7.29
N MET A 44 -4.63 -0.25 8.05
CA MET A 44 -5.47 -0.80 9.11
C MET A 44 -6.90 -0.26 9.10
N LYS A 45 -7.84 -1.07 9.58
CA LYS A 45 -9.20 -0.68 9.95
C LYS A 45 -9.63 -1.54 11.13
N ASP A 46 -9.94 -0.93 12.26
CA ASP A 46 -10.21 -1.64 13.51
C ASP A 46 -9.06 -2.64 13.78
N ASP A 47 -9.37 -3.92 13.97
CA ASP A 47 -8.37 -4.99 14.15
C ASP A 47 -7.85 -5.61 12.84
N LYS A 48 -8.33 -5.15 11.68
CA LYS A 48 -7.93 -5.68 10.37
C LYS A 48 -6.69 -4.97 9.86
N ARG A 49 -5.69 -5.74 9.45
CA ARG A 49 -4.41 -5.25 8.91
C ARG A 49 -4.09 -5.88 7.56
N LEU A 50 -3.69 -5.05 6.61
CA LEU A 50 -3.24 -5.41 5.27
C LEU A 50 -1.89 -4.75 5.02
N GLU A 51 -0.96 -5.47 4.41
CA GLU A 51 0.28 -4.91 3.88
C GLU A 51 0.28 -4.93 2.35
N ILE A 52 0.74 -3.82 1.76
CA ILE A 52 1.00 -3.66 0.34
C ILE A 52 2.50 -3.58 0.16
N VAL A 53 3.05 -4.42 -0.73
CA VAL A 53 4.46 -4.40 -1.13
C VAL A 53 4.56 -3.98 -2.59
N THR A 54 5.51 -3.10 -2.90
CA THR A 54 5.77 -2.66 -4.27
C THR A 54 7.25 -2.37 -4.50
N HIS A 55 7.73 -2.72 -5.69
CA HIS A 55 9.00 -2.26 -6.25
C HIS A 55 8.78 -1.19 -7.32
N ASN A 56 7.58 -0.59 -7.36
CA ASN A 56 7.23 0.45 -8.31
C ASN A 56 7.23 1.83 -7.63
N LYS A 57 8.16 2.68 -8.05
CA LYS A 57 8.31 4.06 -7.56
C LYS A 57 7.04 4.90 -7.66
N GLU A 58 6.23 4.72 -8.70
CA GLU A 58 4.99 5.50 -8.88
C GLU A 58 3.93 5.09 -7.85
N ILE A 59 3.87 3.80 -7.50
CA ILE A 59 2.95 3.29 -6.48
C ILE A 59 3.36 3.78 -5.09
N GLU A 60 4.65 3.70 -4.75
CA GLU A 60 5.19 4.28 -3.51
C GLU A 60 4.84 5.77 -3.41
N ALA A 61 5.16 6.55 -4.44
CA ALA A 61 4.91 7.99 -4.46
C ALA A 61 3.41 8.31 -4.31
N ASP A 62 2.54 7.53 -4.95
CA ASP A 62 1.10 7.68 -4.81
C ASP A 62 0.62 7.36 -3.38
N ILE A 63 1.16 6.32 -2.74
CA ILE A 63 0.82 5.98 -1.34
C ILE A 63 1.25 7.11 -0.40
N ILE A 64 2.48 7.61 -0.53
CA ILE A 64 3.04 8.65 0.34
C ILE A 64 2.24 9.95 0.23
N HIS A 65 1.92 10.40 -0.99
CA HIS A 65 1.24 11.69 -1.18
C HIS A 65 -0.26 11.63 -0.92
N SER A 66 -0.88 10.47 -1.06
CA SER A 66 -2.31 10.36 -0.86
C SER A 66 -2.66 10.19 0.61
N GLY A 67 -1.77 9.62 1.43
CA GLY A 67 -2.08 9.25 2.81
C GLY A 67 -3.34 8.38 2.91
N LEU A 68 -3.67 7.71 1.77
CA LEU A 68 -4.99 7.26 1.23
C LEU A 68 -5.49 8.10 0.05
#